data_AF-A0A822EWF0-F1
#
_entry.id   AF-A0A822EWF0-F1
#
_cell.length_a   1.000
_cell.length_b   1.000
_cell.length_c   1.000
_cell.angle_alpha   90.00
_cell.angle_beta   90.00
_cell.angle_gamma   90.00
#
_symmetry.space_group_name_H-M   'P 1'
#
loop_
_entity.id
_entity.type
_entity.pdbx_description
1 polymer ?
#
loop_
_entity_poly.entity_id
_entity_poly.type
_entity_poly.pdbx_seq_one_letter_code
_entity_poly.pdbx_strand_id
1 'polypeptide(L)' 'MSKPLPFHIIVNGLAVSGKSYVISIIEQMLTDFCISESATRNRPCRRKGLLKMAPTGKAALNIHGWSIHTALGM' A
#
# COMPACT_ATOMS: atom_id res chain seq x y z
N MET A 1 -9.42 18.34 -18.56
CA MET A 1 -9.86 17.55 -17.40
C MET A 1 -8.73 17.50 -16.38
N SER A 2 -8.92 18.07 -15.19
CA SER A 2 -7.95 17.96 -14.09
C SER A 2 -7.84 16.50 -13.65
N LYS A 3 -6.62 15.98 -13.50
CA LYS A 3 -6.41 14.65 -12.93
C LYS A 3 -6.96 14.65 -11.50
N PRO A 4 -7.72 13.62 -11.07
CA PRO A 4 -8.18 13.54 -9.69
C PRO A 4 -6.95 13.51 -8.77
N LEU A 5 -7.00 14.28 -7.68
CA LEU A 5 -5.95 14.29 -6.68
C LEU A 5 -5.88 12.92 -5.99
N PRO A 6 -4.68 12.46 -5.60
CA PRO A 6 -4.54 11.25 -4.82
C PRO A 6 -5.29 11.36 -3.48
N PHE A 7 -5.95 10.28 -3.08
CA PHE A 7 -6.57 10.17 -1.76
C PHE A 7 -5.50 9.82 -0.72
N HIS A 8 -5.30 10.71 0.26
CA HIS A 8 -4.32 10.53 1.33
C HIS A 8 -5.02 10.14 2.63
N ILE A 9 -4.55 9.06 3.27
CA ILE A 9 -5.08 8.55 4.54
C ILE A 9 -3.96 8.49 5.56
N ILE A 10 -4.24 8.96 6.78
CA ILE A 10 -3.35 8.81 7.93
C ILE A 10 -4.03 7.88 8.94
N VAL A 11 -3.35 6.78 9.30
CA VAL A 11 -3.84 5.81 10.28
C VAL A 11 -2.99 5.92 11.55
N ASN A 12 -3.57 6.54 12.59
CA ASN A 12 -2.91 6.75 13.89
C ASN A 12 -3.55 5.89 14.98
N GLY A 13 -2.79 5.62 16.04
CA GLY A 13 -3.25 4.82 17.17
C GLY A 13 -2.09 4.42 18.10
N LEU A 14 -2.44 3.95 19.30
CA LEU A 14 -1.48 3.51 20.32
C LEU A 14 -0.65 2.30 19.86
N ALA A 15 0.47 2.01 20.54
CA ALA A 15 1.22 0.79 20.29
C ALA A 15 0.31 -0.44 20.41
N VAL A 16 0.56 -1.47 19.57
CA VAL A 16 -0.22 -2.73 19.56
C VAL A 16 -1.70 -2.59 19.14
N SER A 17 -2.16 -1.40 18.73
CA SER A 17 -3.54 -1.19 18.26
C SER A 17 -3.86 -1.76 16.86
N GLY A 18 -3.01 -2.64 16.31
CA GLY A 18 -3.26 -3.27 15.01
C GLY A 18 -3.05 -2.40 13.76
N LYS A 19 -2.34 -1.26 13.84
CA LYS A 19 -2.13 -0.37 12.67
C LYS A 19 -1.53 -1.09 11.45
N SER A 20 -0.51 -1.92 11.65
CA SER A 20 0.10 -2.69 10.56
C SER A 20 -0.89 -3.69 9.95
N TYR A 21 -1.78 -4.25 10.76
CA TYR A 21 -2.84 -5.15 10.27
C TYR A 21 -3.87 -4.42 9.41
N VAL A 22 -4.28 -3.20 9.80
CA VAL A 22 -5.15 -2.33 9.00
C VAL A 22 -4.51 -2.04 7.63
N ILE A 23 -3.21 -1.74 7.59
CA ILE A 23 -2.48 -1.52 6.32
C ILE A 23 -2.53 -2.77 5.43
N SER A 24 -2.36 -3.97 6.00
CA SER A 24 -2.45 -5.23 5.25
C SER A 24 -3.85 -5.48 4.66
N ILE A 25 -4.91 -5.14 5.39
CA ILE A 25 -6.29 -5.24 4.87
C ILE A 25 -6.50 -4.27 3.71
N ILE A 26 -6.01 -3.02 3.84
CA ILE A 26 -6.11 -2.03 2.77
C ILE A 26 -5.40 -2.54 1.50
N GLU A 27 -4.21 -3.12 1.65
CA GLU A 27 -3.47 -3.76 0.55
C GLU A 27 -4.30 -4.87 -0.13
N GLN A 28 -4.91 -5.76 0.65
CA GLN A 28 -5.73 -6.84 0.13
C GLN A 28 -6.96 -6.29 -0.62
N MET A 29 -7.67 -5.33 -0.02
CA MET A 29 -8.85 -4.70 -0.62
C MET A 29 -8.52 -3.98 -1.92
N LEU A 30 -7.39 -3.26 -1.99
CA LEU A 30 -6.93 -2.61 -3.22
C LEU A 30 -6.57 -3.63 -4.32
N THR A 31 -5.99 -4.76 -3.92
CA THR A 31 -5.68 -5.86 -4.84
C THR A 31 -6.95 -6.50 -5.40
N ASP A 32 -7.91 -6.83 -4.53
CA ASP A 32 -9.18 -7.44 -4.91
C ASP A 32 -10.02 -6.50 -5.78
N PHE A 33 -10.04 -5.20 -5.44
CA PHE A 33 -10.68 -4.17 -6.25
C PHE A 33 -10.04 -4.07 -7.64
N CYS A 34 -8.71 -4.09 -7.73
CA CYS A 34 -8.00 -4.06 -9.01
C CYS A 34 -8.33 -5.28 -9.89
N ILE A 35 -8.39 -6.48 -9.29
CA ILE A 35 -8.76 -7.71 -9.98
C ILE A 35 -10.20 -7.61 -10.51
N SER A 36 -11.14 -7.15 -9.67
CA SER A 36 -12.54 -6.96 -10.04
C SER A 36 -12.73 -5.94 -11.17
N GLU A 37 -12.07 -4.78 -11.09
CA GLU A 37 -12.10 -3.76 -12.15
C GLU A 37 -11.49 -4.27 -13.46
N SER A 38 -10.49 -5.15 -13.38
CA SER A 38 -9.87 -5.72 -14.58
C SER A 38 -10.79 -6.70 -15.30
N ALA A 39 -11.51 -7.54 -14.54
CA ALA A 39 -12.50 -8.45 -15.07
C ALA A 39 -13.69 -7.73 -15.73
N THR A 40 -14.08 -6.57 -15.19
CA THR A 40 -15.25 -5.81 -15.68
C THR A 40 -14.92 -4.83 -16.81
N ARG A 41 -13.74 -4.19 -16.81
CA ARG A 41 -13.38 -3.13 -17.76
C ARG A 41 -12.32 -3.51 -18.79
N ASN A 42 -11.92 -4.78 -18.81
CA ASN A 42 -10.90 -5.33 -19.71
C ASN A 42 -9.58 -4.51 -19.70
N ARG A 43 -9.28 -3.88 -18.57
CA ARG A 43 -8.02 -3.17 -18.32
C ARG A 43 -7.12 -4.09 -17.50
N PRO A 44 -5.85 -4.30 -17.88
CA PRO A 44 -4.99 -5.19 -17.12
C PRO A 44 -4.74 -4.63 -15.73
N CYS A 45 -5.01 -5.41 -14.67
CA CYS A 45 -4.58 -5.08 -13.32
C CYS A 45 -3.06 -5.05 -13.35
N ARG A 46 -2.48 -3.85 -13.39
CA ARG A 46 -1.05 -3.70 -13.17
C ARG A 46 -0.82 -3.88 -11.68
N ARG A 47 -0.63 -5.14 -11.25
CA ARG A 47 -0.11 -5.53 -9.91
C ARG A 47 1.20 -4.80 -9.55
N LYS A 48 1.86 -4.17 -10.52
CA LYS A 48 2.93 -3.19 -10.31
C LYS A 48 2.37 -1.95 -9.62
N GLY A 49 2.48 -1.87 -8.29
CA GLY A 49 2.44 -0.54 -7.68
C GLY A 49 2.15 -0.42 -6.19
N LEU A 50 2.05 -1.49 -5.41
CA LEU A 50 1.99 -1.30 -3.96
C LEU A 50 3.40 -1.19 -3.38
N LEU A 51 3.91 0.04 -3.32
CA LEU A 51 5.17 0.35 -2.67
C LEU A 51 4.94 0.51 -1.17
N LYS A 52 5.34 -0.51 -0.40
CA LYS A 52 5.34 -0.47 1.08
C LYS A 52 6.70 -0.02 1.58
N MET A 53 6.71 1.04 2.36
CA MET A 53 7.94 1.60 2.93
C MET A 53 7.80 1.79 4.43
N ALA A 54 8.91 1.64 5.15
CA ALA A 54 9.00 2.01 6.55
C ALA A 54 10.35 2.67 6.88
N PRO A 55 10.45 3.46 7.97
CA PRO A 55 11.67 4.19 8.30
C PRO A 55 12.89 3.29 8.60
N THR A 56 12.65 2.10 9.17
CA THR A 56 13.72 1.16 9.55
C THR A 56 13.55 -0.18 8.85
N GLY A 57 14.65 -0.91 8.66
CA GLY A 57 14.62 -2.25 8.05
C GLY A 57 13.73 -3.23 8.83
N LYS A 58 13.77 -3.19 10.16
CA LYS A 58 12.91 -4.06 11.01
C LYS A 58 11.42 -3.76 10.84
N ALA A 59 11.04 -2.48 10.77
CA ALA A 59 9.65 -2.09 10.53
C ALA A 59 9.19 -2.43 9.11
N ALA A 60 10.08 -2.27 8.12
CA ALA A 60 9.81 -2.63 6.73
C ALA A 60 9.57 -4.13 6.57
N LEU A 61 10.38 -4.95 7.25
CA LEU A 61 10.24 -6.40 7.24
C LEU A 61 8.88 -6.85 7.83
N ASN A 62 8.41 -6.16 8.87
CA ASN A 62 7.10 -6.44 9.49
C ASN A 62 5.89 -6.18 8.56
N ILE A 63 6.06 -5.34 7.53
CA ILE A 63 5.01 -5.05 6.54
C ILE A 63 5.31 -5.67 5.17
N HIS A 64 6.33 -6.54 5.07
CA HIS A 64 6.82 -7.10 3.81
C HIS A 64 7.13 -6.01 2.75
N GLY A 65 7.80 -4.96 3.20
CA GLY A 65 8.15 -3.79 2.39
C GLY A 65 9.65 -3.50 2.39
N TRP A 66 9.98 -2.31 1.93
CA TRP A 66 11.35 -1.81 1.84
C TRP A 66 11.61 -0.74 2.90
N SER A 67 12.85 -0.57 3.33
CA SER A 67 13.18 0.63 4.08
C SER A 67 13.06 1.86 3.16
N ILE A 68 12.73 3.03 3.69
CA ILE A 68 12.61 4.26 2.89
C ILE A 68 13.92 4.52 2.11
N HIS A 69 15.07 4.36 2.77
CA HIS A 69 16.40 4.48 2.18
C HIS A 69 16.55 3.54 0.97
N THR A 70 16.30 2.24 1.17
CA THR A 70 16.42 1.24 0.09
C THR A 70 15.42 1.48 -1.05
N ALA A 71 14.20 1.89 -0.74
CA ALA A 71 13.15 2.13 -1.75
C ALA A 71 13.44 3.36 -2.63
N LEU A 72 14.07 4.37 -2.06
CA LEU A 72 14.40 5.62 -2.75
C LEU A 72 15.83 5.63 -3.32
N GLY A 73 16.63 4.60 -3.05
CA GLY A 73 18.02 4.52 -3.50
C GLY A 73 18.96 5.48 -2.76
N MET A 74 18.65 5.75 -1.49
CA MET A 74 19.35 6.70 -0.61
C MET A 74 20.08 5.99 0.52
#